data_AF-A0AB33K792-F1
#
_entry.id   AF-A0AB33K792-F1
#
_cell.length_a   1.000
_cell.length_b   1.000
_cell.length_c   1.000
_cell.angle_alpha   90.00
_cell.angle_beta   90.00
_cell.angle_gamma   90.00
#
_symmetry.space_group_name_H-M   'P 1'
#
loop_
_entity.id
_entity.type
_entity.pdbx_description
1 polymer ?
#
loop_
_entity_poly.entity_id
_entity_poly.type
_entity_poly.pdbx_seq_one_letter_code
_entity_poly.pdbx_strand_id
1 'polypeptide(L)'
;MAEVENDGGDAACWLERVCPECGRLSEGPAAGSCEQCGAVAAAPPRAVRRPGRDRDAAGRARNGRPRDGLGRPLPYGAQGAPRQPEGVQRSAERTLTEAQQLLDAGMPFHAHEVLEDRWKAAPGPERPLWRALAQYAVGLTHAARGNPTGAAALLARAAEGLAPFEAAPPFGIDIAGIRHWAGQEAAVTTTAPSPEVPALRASGGGS
;
A
#
# COMPACT_ATOMS: atom_id res chain seq x y z
N MET A 1 -27.73 26.83 13.56
CA MET A 1 -26.50 26.13 13.96
C MET A 1 -26.79 24.66 13.82
N ALA A 2 -26.29 24.02 12.77
CA ALA A 2 -26.46 22.58 12.55
C ALA A 2 -25.19 21.89 13.05
N GLU A 3 -25.37 21.06 14.06
CA GLU A 3 -24.33 20.21 14.64
C GLU A 3 -23.96 19.16 13.59
N VAL A 4 -22.71 19.18 13.13
CA VAL A 4 -22.18 18.17 12.22
C VAL A 4 -21.78 17.00 13.10
N GLU A 5 -22.63 15.99 13.17
CA GLU A 5 -22.33 14.72 13.82
C GLU A 5 -21.05 14.13 13.20
N ASN A 6 -20.01 14.10 14.03
CA ASN A 6 -18.74 13.49 13.74
C ASN A 6 -18.92 11.97 13.85
N ASP A 7 -19.38 11.33 12.77
CA ASP A 7 -19.36 9.88 12.63
C ASP A 7 -17.90 9.44 12.56
N GLY A 8 -17.34 9.18 13.74
CA GLY A 8 -16.10 8.45 13.93
C GLY A 8 -16.29 7.01 13.47
N GLY A 9 -16.37 6.80 12.16
CA GLY A 9 -16.40 5.48 11.53
C GLY A 9 -15.08 4.76 11.74
N ASP A 10 -15.17 3.67 12.48
CA ASP A 10 -14.15 2.70 12.88
C ASP A 10 -12.90 2.57 11.98
N ALA A 11 -11.76 2.35 12.63
CA ALA A 11 -10.50 1.96 12.02
C ALA A 11 -10.68 0.68 11.18
N ALA A 12 -10.98 0.89 9.91
CA ALA A 12 -10.99 -0.04 8.79
C ALA A 12 -10.83 -1.53 9.16
N CYS A 13 -11.97 -2.15 9.50
CA CYS A 13 -12.17 -3.59 9.75
C CYS A 13 -11.98 -4.48 8.48
N TRP A 14 -11.32 -3.95 7.44
CA TRP A 14 -11.19 -4.55 6.11
C TRP A 14 -9.85 -5.26 5.85
N LEU A 15 -8.78 -4.92 6.58
CA LEU A 15 -7.44 -5.53 6.37
C LEU A 15 -7.41 -7.02 6.73
N GLU A 16 -8.21 -7.45 7.71
CA GLU A 16 -8.37 -8.86 8.07
C GLU A 16 -9.20 -9.65 7.05
N ARG A 17 -9.87 -8.97 6.11
CA ARG A 17 -10.75 -9.57 5.08
C ARG A 17 -10.09 -9.60 3.69
N VAL A 18 -8.84 -9.18 3.60
CA VAL A 18 -8.01 -9.19 2.39
C VAL A 18 -7.13 -10.44 2.40
N CYS A 19 -7.26 -11.30 1.39
CA CYS A 19 -6.40 -12.47 1.26
C CYS A 19 -4.91 -12.05 1.18
N PRO A 20 -4.01 -12.62 1.99
CA PRO A 20 -2.60 -12.21 1.99
C PRO A 20 -1.85 -12.59 0.70
N GLU A 21 -2.34 -13.59 -0.03
CA GLU A 21 -1.69 -14.11 -1.23
C GLU A 21 -2.11 -13.35 -2.50
N CYS A 22 -3.40 -13.12 -2.69
CA CYS A 22 -3.94 -12.48 -3.90
C CYS A 22 -4.71 -11.17 -3.64
N GLY A 23 -4.75 -10.71 -2.39
CA GLY A 23 -5.43 -9.47 -2.00
C GLY A 23 -6.96 -9.45 -2.12
N ARG A 24 -7.63 -10.55 -2.53
CA ARG A 24 -9.09 -10.55 -2.72
C ARG A 24 -9.80 -10.18 -1.41
N LEU A 25 -10.73 -9.23 -1.49
CA LEU A 25 -11.69 -8.93 -0.43
C LEU A 25 -12.76 -10.02 -0.44
N SER A 26 -12.90 -10.76 0.65
CA SER A 26 -13.98 -11.75 0.80
C SER A 26 -15.24 -11.09 1.37
N GLU A 27 -16.39 -11.36 0.76
CA GLU A 27 -17.69 -10.88 1.24
C GLU A 27 -18.17 -11.63 2.52
N GLY A 28 -17.64 -12.83 2.78
CA GLY A 28 -17.91 -13.66 3.96
C GLY A 28 -16.74 -13.77 4.98
N PRO A 29 -16.95 -14.42 6.14
CA PRO A 29 -15.90 -14.60 7.16
C PRO A 29 -14.76 -15.51 6.67
N ALA A 30 -13.53 -15.26 7.15
CA ALA A 30 -12.26 -15.85 6.71
C ALA A 30 -12.05 -17.35 7.03
N ALA A 31 -13.12 -18.16 7.01
CA ALA A 31 -13.06 -19.61 7.20
C ALA A 31 -13.17 -20.32 5.84
N GLY A 32 -12.11 -20.27 5.03
CA GLY A 32 -12.06 -20.98 3.76
C GLY A 32 -10.81 -20.71 2.93
N SER A 33 -10.62 -21.49 1.86
CA SER A 33 -9.70 -21.17 0.77
C SER A 33 -10.20 -19.96 0.00
N CYS A 34 -9.28 -19.07 -0.40
CA CYS A 34 -9.61 -17.96 -1.26
C CYS A 34 -10.22 -18.47 -2.57
N GLU A 35 -11.45 -18.06 -2.89
CA GLU A 35 -12.16 -18.48 -4.10
C GLU A 35 -11.51 -17.98 -5.41
N GLN A 36 -10.51 -17.10 -5.33
CA GLN A 36 -9.78 -16.59 -6.52
C GLN A 36 -8.47 -17.33 -6.77
N CYS A 37 -7.68 -17.61 -5.73
CA CYS A 37 -6.35 -18.19 -5.89
C CYS A 37 -6.18 -19.54 -5.19
N GLY A 38 -7.23 -20.06 -4.55
CA GLY A 38 -7.18 -21.32 -3.81
C GLY A 38 -6.38 -21.26 -2.51
N ALA A 39 -5.82 -20.11 -2.13
CA ALA A 39 -5.02 -19.97 -0.92
C ALA A 39 -5.87 -20.28 0.32
N VAL A 40 -5.61 -21.43 0.95
CA VAL A 40 -6.14 -21.76 2.27
C VAL A 40 -5.54 -20.81 3.29
N ALA A 41 -6.39 -20.16 4.09
CA ALA A 41 -5.94 -19.51 5.31
C ALA A 41 -5.13 -20.55 6.10
N ALA A 42 -3.82 -20.31 6.25
CA ALA A 42 -2.96 -21.24 6.97
C ALA A 42 -3.56 -21.46 8.35
N ALA A 43 -3.80 -22.73 8.73
CA ALA A 43 -4.13 -23.06 10.10
C ALA A 43 -3.09 -22.37 11.00
N PRO A 44 -3.49 -21.71 12.10
CA PRO A 44 -2.54 -21.02 12.94
C PRO A 44 -1.46 -22.04 13.32
N PRO A 45 -0.16 -21.71 13.17
CA PRO A 45 0.88 -22.63 13.54
C PRO A 45 0.62 -23.05 14.99
N ARG A 46 0.69 -24.36 15.29
CA ARG A 46 0.71 -24.82 16.69
C ARG A 46 1.70 -23.93 17.43
N ALA A 47 1.24 -23.29 18.50
CA ALA A 47 1.98 -22.23 19.17
C ALA A 47 3.33 -22.76 19.68
N VAL A 48 4.36 -22.68 18.85
CA VAL A 48 5.74 -22.71 19.30
C VAL A 48 5.90 -21.41 20.09
N ARG A 49 6.29 -21.49 21.36
CA ARG A 49 6.62 -20.32 22.19
C ARG A 49 7.65 -19.48 21.43
N ARG A 50 7.18 -18.44 20.74
CA ARG A 50 8.04 -17.43 20.13
C ARG A 50 8.79 -16.73 21.27
N PRO A 51 10.10 -16.47 21.15
CA PRO A 51 10.77 -15.57 22.07
C PRO A 51 9.97 -14.26 22.11
N GLY A 52 9.78 -13.73 23.32
CA GLY A 52 8.81 -12.67 23.62
C GLY A 52 8.90 -11.54 22.61
N ARG A 53 7.74 -11.15 22.04
CA ARG A 53 7.65 -9.95 21.20
C ARG A 53 8.29 -8.80 21.96
N ASP A 54 9.17 -8.07 21.28
CA ASP A 54 9.80 -6.89 21.83
C ASP A 54 8.69 -5.93 22.30
N ARG A 55 8.75 -5.47 23.55
CA ARG A 55 7.69 -4.70 24.20
C ARG A 55 8.30 -3.47 24.84
N ASP A 56 7.58 -2.35 24.81
CA ASP A 56 7.97 -1.17 25.57
C ASP A 56 7.76 -1.39 27.08
N ALA A 57 8.22 -0.44 27.89
CA ALA A 57 8.02 -0.48 29.34
C ALA A 57 6.53 -0.50 29.76
N ALA A 58 5.61 -0.16 28.85
CA ALA A 58 4.16 -0.25 29.03
C ALA A 58 3.55 -1.53 28.44
N GLY A 59 4.36 -2.50 27.99
CA GLY A 59 3.92 -3.79 27.46
C GLY A 59 3.37 -3.78 26.03
N ARG A 60 3.45 -2.64 25.31
CA ARG A 60 3.04 -2.53 23.91
C ARG A 60 4.09 -3.14 23.00
N ALA A 61 3.66 -3.93 22.01
CA ALA A 61 4.55 -4.52 21.02
C ALA A 61 5.34 -3.42 20.29
N ARG A 62 6.67 -3.43 20.42
CA ARG A 62 7.57 -2.61 19.61
C ARG A 62 7.89 -3.37 18.34
N ASN A 63 7.64 -2.74 17.19
CA ASN A 63 8.17 -3.20 15.91
C ASN A 63 9.65 -2.76 15.81
N GLY A 64 10.48 -3.17 16.78
CA GLY A 64 11.90 -2.76 16.90
C GLY A 64 12.85 -3.55 16.02
N ARG A 65 12.37 -4.62 15.37
CA ARG A 65 13.19 -5.43 14.48
C ARG A 65 13.54 -4.62 13.23
N PRO A 66 14.84 -4.46 12.89
CA PRO A 66 15.27 -3.73 11.70
C PRO A 66 14.67 -4.35 10.44
N ARG A 67 14.42 -3.53 9.42
CA ARG A 67 13.81 -3.94 8.15
C ARG A 67 14.63 -3.42 6.97
N ASP A 68 14.59 -4.11 5.84
CA ASP A 68 15.18 -3.63 4.60
C ASP A 68 14.33 -2.52 3.95
N GLY A 69 14.79 -1.97 2.82
CA GLY A 69 14.08 -0.94 2.04
C GLY A 69 12.69 -1.36 1.54
N LEU A 70 12.41 -2.67 1.55
CA LEU A 70 11.14 -3.27 1.17
C LEU A 70 10.33 -3.70 2.38
N GLY A 71 10.72 -3.34 3.61
CA GLY A 71 10.00 -3.66 4.84
C GLY A 71 10.15 -5.11 5.33
N ARG A 72 11.01 -5.95 4.71
CA ARG A 72 11.25 -7.32 5.18
C ARG A 72 12.11 -7.28 6.43
N PRO A 73 11.76 -8.04 7.49
CA PRO A 73 12.50 -7.94 8.73
C PRO A 73 13.86 -8.65 8.65
N LEU A 74 14.91 -7.93 9.07
CA LEU A 74 16.31 -8.31 9.04
C LEU A 74 16.74 -9.06 10.32
N PRO A 75 17.88 -9.77 10.33
CA PRO A 75 18.46 -10.30 11.56
C PRO A 75 18.67 -9.20 12.62
N TYR A 76 18.59 -9.56 13.89
CA TYR A 76 18.91 -8.62 14.97
C TYR A 76 20.38 -8.17 14.87
N GLY A 77 20.64 -6.89 15.11
CA GLY A 77 21.97 -6.28 14.97
C GLY A 77 22.30 -5.82 13.54
N ALA A 78 21.50 -6.17 12.53
CA ALA A 78 21.62 -5.59 11.20
C ALA A 78 21.12 -4.14 11.18
N GLN A 79 21.75 -3.28 10.38
CA GLN A 79 21.26 -1.93 10.14
C GLN A 79 20.05 -2.00 9.19
N GLY A 80 18.90 -1.51 9.66
CA GLY A 80 17.70 -1.40 8.84
C GLY A 80 17.67 -0.12 8.02
N ALA A 81 16.83 -0.09 6.99
CA ALA A 81 16.45 1.13 6.31
C ALA A 81 15.79 2.10 7.31
N PRO A 82 16.04 3.41 7.20
CA PRO A 82 15.41 4.40 8.06
C PRO A 82 13.90 4.38 7.82
N ARG A 83 13.12 4.28 8.91
CA ARG A 83 11.66 4.37 8.83
C ARG A 83 11.23 5.78 8.45
N GLN A 84 10.16 5.90 7.69
CA GLN A 84 9.54 7.21 7.48
C GLN A 84 8.97 7.73 8.81
N PRO A 85 9.10 9.03 9.10
CA PRO A 85 8.50 9.60 10.29
C PRO A 85 6.97 9.55 10.16
N GLU A 86 6.34 8.80 11.08
CA GLU A 86 4.89 8.61 11.16
C GLU A 86 4.21 9.92 11.63
N GLY A 87 3.03 10.24 11.06
CA GLY A 87 2.19 11.34 11.55
C GLY A 87 2.65 12.75 11.16
N VAL A 88 3.61 12.87 10.25
CA VAL A 88 4.03 14.17 9.69
C VAL A 88 2.95 14.69 8.74
N GLN A 89 2.39 15.86 9.06
CA GLN A 89 1.46 16.55 8.18
C GLN A 89 2.21 17.06 6.94
N ARG A 90 1.83 16.57 5.75
CA ARG A 90 2.40 16.95 4.46
C ARG A 90 1.32 17.53 3.55
N SER A 91 1.67 18.51 2.72
CA SER A 91 0.77 18.94 1.63
C SER A 91 0.61 17.81 0.60
N ALA A 92 -0.38 17.95 -0.29
CA ALA A 92 -0.55 17.03 -1.41
C ALA A 92 0.71 17.00 -2.30
N GLU A 93 1.26 18.15 -2.68
CA GLU A 93 2.44 18.18 -3.56
C GLU A 93 3.67 17.58 -2.89
N ARG A 94 3.87 17.86 -1.59
CA ARG A 94 4.99 17.32 -0.83
C ARG A 94 4.88 15.80 -0.69
N THR A 95 3.69 15.30 -0.37
CA THR A 95 3.42 13.84 -0.31
C THR A 95 3.78 13.18 -1.64
N LEU A 96 3.31 13.72 -2.77
CA LEU A 96 3.56 13.16 -4.09
C LEU A 96 5.05 13.21 -4.46
N THR A 97 5.74 14.30 -4.15
CA THR A 97 7.17 14.47 -4.43
C THR A 97 8.00 13.48 -3.62
N GLU A 98 7.74 13.35 -2.31
CA GLU A 98 8.45 12.40 -1.46
C GLU A 98 8.16 10.94 -1.86
N ALA A 99 6.89 10.61 -2.16
CA ALA A 99 6.54 9.29 -2.65
C ALA A 99 7.24 8.96 -3.97
N GLN A 100 7.32 9.91 -4.91
CA GLN A 100 8.04 9.72 -6.18
C GLN A 100 9.53 9.43 -5.94
N GLN A 101 10.20 10.24 -5.13
CA GLN A 101 11.63 10.04 -4.82
C GLN A 101 11.90 8.66 -4.21
N LEU A 102 10.99 8.16 -3.37
CA LEU A 102 11.08 6.82 -2.80
C LEU A 102 10.84 5.72 -3.84
N LEU A 103 9.92 5.92 -4.78
CA LEU A 103 9.71 5.00 -5.90
C LEU A 103 10.93 4.94 -6.81
N ASP A 104 11.50 6.10 -7.17
CA ASP A 104 12.72 6.21 -7.99
C ASP A 104 13.91 5.52 -7.31
N ALA A 105 13.97 5.57 -5.98
CA ALA A 105 14.99 4.89 -5.17
C ALA A 105 14.73 3.37 -4.97
N GLY A 106 13.68 2.80 -5.58
CA GLY A 106 13.33 1.39 -5.41
C GLY A 106 12.79 1.05 -4.01
N MET A 107 12.20 2.02 -3.30
CA MET A 107 11.65 1.90 -1.95
C MET A 107 10.11 2.02 -1.91
N PRO A 108 9.36 1.17 -2.65
CA PRO A 108 7.90 1.28 -2.74
C PRO A 108 7.18 1.06 -1.41
N PHE A 109 7.78 0.32 -0.46
CA PHE A 109 7.19 0.16 0.87
C PHE A 109 7.17 1.49 1.64
N HIS A 110 8.24 2.28 1.54
CA HIS A 110 8.33 3.58 2.19
C HIS A 110 7.44 4.61 1.48
N ALA A 111 7.33 4.53 0.14
CA ALA A 111 6.37 5.34 -0.60
C ALA A 111 4.92 5.06 -0.15
N HIS A 112 4.59 3.78 0.10
CA HIS A 112 3.31 3.39 0.69
C HIS A 112 3.07 4.08 2.05
N GLU A 113 4.06 4.09 2.95
CA GLU A 113 3.91 4.74 4.27
C GLU A 113 3.59 6.23 4.12
N VAL A 114 4.29 6.95 3.23
CA VAL A 114 4.04 8.38 2.96
C VAL A 114 2.62 8.62 2.41
N LEU A 115 2.17 7.78 1.47
CA LEU A 115 0.84 7.90 0.86
C LEU A 115 -0.28 7.52 1.85
N GLU A 116 -0.03 6.53 2.72
CA GLU A 116 -0.97 6.10 3.74
C GLU A 116 -1.17 7.18 4.82
N ASP A 117 -0.09 7.84 5.24
CA ASP A 117 -0.17 8.99 6.15
C ASP A 117 -1.05 10.09 5.58
N ARG A 118 -0.89 10.41 4.28
CA ARG A 118 -1.75 11.39 3.62
C ARG A 118 -3.20 10.90 3.53
N TRP A 119 -3.45 9.63 3.24
CA TRP A 119 -4.80 9.07 3.23
C TRP A 119 -5.50 9.21 4.60
N LYS A 120 -4.78 8.96 5.70
CA LYS A 120 -5.30 9.10 7.07
C LYS A 120 -5.64 10.55 7.41
N ALA A 121 -4.88 11.51 6.88
CA ALA A 121 -5.05 12.94 7.13
C ALA A 121 -5.93 13.68 6.09
N ALA A 122 -6.31 13.03 4.99
CA ALA A 122 -7.00 13.68 3.88
C ALA A 122 -8.49 13.96 4.18
N PRO A 123 -9.05 15.06 3.65
CA PRO A 123 -10.48 15.32 3.72
C PRO A 123 -11.27 14.27 2.91
N GLY A 124 -12.53 14.03 3.30
CA GLY A 124 -13.39 12.97 2.78
C GLY A 124 -13.33 12.74 1.26
N PRO A 125 -13.50 13.78 0.41
CA PRO A 125 -13.48 13.63 -1.05
C PRO A 125 -12.13 13.14 -1.62
N GLU A 126 -11.02 13.42 -0.95
CA GLU A 126 -9.68 13.02 -1.40
C GLU A 126 -9.26 11.65 -0.87
N ARG A 127 -9.85 11.17 0.24
CA ARG A 127 -9.43 9.90 0.87
C ARG A 127 -9.40 8.71 -0.10
N PRO A 128 -10.37 8.52 -1.02
CA PRO A 128 -10.33 7.41 -1.97
C PRO A 128 -9.12 7.48 -2.92
N LEU A 129 -8.73 8.67 -3.37
CA LEU A 129 -7.54 8.88 -4.22
C LEU A 129 -6.27 8.42 -3.49
N TRP A 130 -6.03 8.96 -2.28
CA TRP A 130 -4.83 8.65 -1.52
C TRP A 130 -4.77 7.17 -1.11
N ARG A 131 -5.92 6.56 -0.82
CA ARG A 131 -6.02 5.11 -0.58
C ARG A 131 -5.59 4.31 -1.81
N ALA A 132 -6.06 4.68 -3.00
CA ALA A 132 -5.71 3.98 -4.23
C ALA A 132 -4.22 4.12 -4.57
N LEU A 133 -3.62 5.30 -4.35
CA LEU A 133 -2.17 5.50 -4.50
C LEU A 133 -1.35 4.69 -3.49
N ALA A 134 -1.79 4.62 -2.22
CA ALA A 134 -1.14 3.75 -1.24
C ALA A 134 -1.20 2.28 -1.66
N GLN A 135 -2.35 1.81 -2.18
CA GLN A 135 -2.50 0.46 -2.73
C GLN A 135 -1.60 0.20 -3.94
N TYR A 136 -1.44 1.20 -4.82
CA TYR A 136 -0.50 1.14 -5.95
C TYR A 136 0.93 0.86 -5.46
N ALA A 137 1.42 1.63 -4.48
CA ALA A 137 2.76 1.43 -3.90
C ALA A 137 2.92 0.07 -3.18
N VAL A 138 1.85 -0.47 -2.56
CA VAL A 138 1.88 -1.83 -2.01
C VAL A 138 1.96 -2.87 -3.13
N GLY A 139 1.24 -2.68 -4.25
CA GLY A 139 1.35 -3.54 -5.44
C GLY A 139 2.79 -3.60 -5.97
N LEU A 140 3.45 -2.45 -6.09
CA LEU A 140 4.88 -2.36 -6.44
C LEU A 140 5.78 -3.07 -5.43
N THR A 141 5.47 -2.98 -4.14
CA THR A 141 6.21 -3.69 -3.08
C THR A 141 6.10 -5.20 -3.24
N HIS A 142 4.92 -5.72 -3.60
CA HIS A 142 4.74 -7.15 -3.86
C HIS A 142 5.54 -7.61 -5.09
N ALA A 143 5.54 -6.81 -6.17
CA ALA A 143 6.34 -7.07 -7.36
C ALA A 143 7.84 -7.15 -7.01
N ALA A 144 8.35 -6.15 -6.28
CA ALA A 144 9.74 -6.10 -5.82
C ALA A 144 10.14 -7.21 -4.84
N ARG A 145 9.16 -7.85 -4.18
CA ARG A 145 9.36 -9.01 -3.31
C ARG A 145 9.25 -10.35 -4.04
N GLY A 146 8.96 -10.35 -5.34
CA GLY A 146 8.80 -11.58 -6.12
C GLY A 146 7.44 -12.25 -5.93
N ASN A 147 6.40 -11.49 -5.57
CA ASN A 147 5.01 -11.98 -5.50
C ASN A 147 4.18 -11.35 -6.65
N PRO A 148 4.29 -11.87 -7.89
CA PRO A 148 3.61 -11.30 -9.06
C PRO A 148 2.09 -11.41 -8.98
N THR A 149 1.56 -12.50 -8.41
CA THR A 149 0.10 -12.69 -8.25
C THR A 149 -0.50 -11.65 -7.29
N GLY A 150 0.15 -11.42 -6.15
CA GLY A 150 -0.27 -10.39 -5.20
C GLY A 150 -0.10 -8.98 -5.78
N ALA A 151 0.97 -8.74 -6.53
CA ALA A 151 1.21 -7.48 -7.22
C ALA A 151 0.10 -7.17 -8.23
N ALA A 152 -0.19 -8.08 -9.15
CA ALA A 152 -1.21 -7.92 -10.18
C ALA A 152 -2.58 -7.58 -9.59
N ALA A 153 -2.99 -8.30 -8.54
CA ALA A 153 -4.28 -8.06 -7.91
C ALA A 153 -4.36 -6.70 -7.20
N LEU A 154 -3.27 -6.22 -6.58
CA LEU A 154 -3.24 -4.90 -5.95
C LEU A 154 -3.16 -3.77 -6.97
N LEU A 155 -2.40 -3.94 -8.05
CA LEU A 155 -2.29 -2.97 -9.14
C LEU A 155 -3.64 -2.81 -9.88
N ALA A 156 -4.35 -3.91 -10.15
CA ALA A 156 -5.70 -3.85 -10.72
C ALA A 156 -6.67 -3.04 -9.83
N ARG A 157 -6.70 -3.33 -8.52
CA ARG A 157 -7.57 -2.60 -7.57
C ARG A 157 -7.18 -1.13 -7.43
N ALA A 158 -5.88 -0.82 -7.44
CA ALA A 158 -5.43 0.56 -7.44
C ALA A 158 -5.90 1.29 -8.70
N ALA A 159 -5.80 0.66 -9.87
CA ALA A 159 -6.28 1.22 -11.12
C ALA A 159 -7.81 1.45 -11.12
N GLU A 160 -8.58 0.53 -10.56
CA GLU A 160 -10.04 0.70 -10.36
C GLU A 160 -10.34 1.85 -9.40
N GLY A 161 -9.63 1.94 -8.27
CA GLY A 161 -9.80 3.00 -7.28
C GLY A 161 -9.44 4.39 -7.78
N LEU A 162 -8.54 4.49 -8.77
CA LEU A 162 -8.16 5.73 -9.42
C LEU A 162 -9.13 6.14 -10.54
N ALA A 163 -9.96 5.23 -11.06
CA ALA A 163 -10.86 5.48 -12.18
C ALA A 163 -11.77 6.72 -12.01
N PRO A 164 -12.37 6.99 -10.84
CA PRO A 164 -13.26 8.14 -10.66
C PRO A 164 -12.58 9.51 -10.84
N PHE A 165 -11.25 9.56 -10.79
CA PHE A 165 -10.46 10.79 -10.82
C PHE A 165 -9.83 11.06 -12.19
N GLU A 166 -9.94 10.13 -13.15
CA GLU A 166 -9.26 10.23 -14.45
C GLU A 166 -9.74 11.43 -15.29
N ALA A 167 -11.04 11.74 -15.26
CA ALA A 167 -11.61 12.84 -16.05
C ALA A 167 -11.13 14.23 -15.58
N ALA A 168 -10.76 14.35 -14.30
CA ALA A 168 -10.27 15.58 -13.70
C ALA A 168 -9.20 15.26 -12.64
N PRO A 169 -7.96 14.95 -13.05
CA PRO A 169 -6.93 14.49 -12.13
C PRO A 169 -6.53 15.58 -11.13
N PRO A 170 -6.73 15.37 -9.81
CA PRO A 170 -6.32 16.33 -8.81
C PRO A 170 -4.79 16.35 -8.66
N PHE A 171 -4.25 17.48 -8.17
CA PHE A 171 -2.84 17.64 -7.78
C PHE A 171 -1.81 17.38 -8.91
N GLY A 172 -2.25 17.34 -10.17
CA GLY A 172 -1.40 17.05 -11.33
C GLY A 172 -0.90 15.61 -11.38
N ILE A 173 -1.63 14.67 -10.78
CA ILE A 173 -1.32 13.23 -10.79
C ILE A 173 -1.58 12.68 -12.21
N ASP A 174 -0.67 11.87 -12.75
CA ASP A 174 -0.87 11.17 -14.01
C ASP A 174 -1.76 9.93 -13.83
N ILE A 175 -3.03 10.16 -13.55
CA ILE A 175 -3.97 9.08 -13.25
C ILE A 175 -4.15 8.14 -14.45
N ALA A 176 -4.23 8.69 -15.66
CA ALA A 176 -4.37 7.90 -16.87
C ALA A 176 -3.13 7.00 -17.09
N GLY A 177 -1.91 7.57 -16.96
CA GLY A 177 -0.67 6.81 -17.10
C GLY A 177 -0.52 5.72 -16.05
N ILE A 178 -0.78 6.04 -14.77
CA ILE A 178 -0.72 5.06 -13.68
C ILE A 178 -1.71 3.91 -13.93
N ARG A 179 -2.96 4.22 -14.29
CA ARG A 179 -3.99 3.21 -14.54
C ARG A 179 -3.65 2.32 -15.73
N HIS A 180 -3.19 2.93 -16.82
CA HIS A 180 -2.81 2.19 -18.03
C HIS A 180 -1.64 1.23 -17.76
N TRP A 181 -0.61 1.71 -17.07
CA TRP A 181 0.54 0.87 -16.69
C TRP A 181 0.13 -0.23 -15.71
N ALA A 182 -0.59 0.11 -14.64
CA ALA A 182 -1.03 -0.86 -13.64
C ALA A 182 -1.93 -1.95 -14.22
N GLY A 183 -2.78 -1.61 -15.21
CA GLY A 183 -3.59 -2.57 -15.94
C GLY A 183 -2.77 -3.53 -16.82
N GLN A 184 -1.73 -3.03 -17.48
CA GLN A 184 -0.80 -3.88 -18.26
C GLN A 184 -0.02 -4.82 -17.34
N GLU A 185 0.55 -4.30 -16.25
CA GLU A 185 1.29 -5.11 -15.28
C GLU A 185 0.40 -6.17 -14.62
N ALA A 186 -0.86 -5.84 -14.33
CA ALA A 186 -1.79 -6.79 -13.77
C ALA A 186 -2.18 -7.91 -14.77
N ALA A 187 -2.13 -7.63 -16.07
CA ALA A 187 -2.43 -8.61 -17.11
C ALA A 187 -1.25 -9.55 -17.40
N VAL A 188 0.00 -9.12 -17.16
CA VAL A 188 1.20 -9.95 -17.39
C VAL A 188 1.45 -10.84 -16.18
N THR A 189 1.16 -12.15 -16.31
CA THR A 189 1.34 -13.14 -15.22
C THR A 189 2.71 -13.85 -15.28
N THR A 190 3.74 -13.32 -15.97
CA THR A 190 5.00 -14.06 -16.17
C THR A 190 6.27 -13.22 -16.00
N THR A 191 7.28 -13.88 -15.43
CA THR A 191 8.63 -13.45 -15.03
C THR A 191 9.44 -12.78 -16.15
N ALA A 192 9.29 -11.49 -16.32
CA ALA A 192 10.33 -10.59 -16.82
C ALA A 192 10.08 -9.20 -16.23
N PRO A 193 11.13 -8.39 -15.95
CA PRO A 193 10.93 -7.02 -15.52
C PRO A 193 10.24 -6.25 -16.66
N SER A 194 9.04 -5.77 -16.37
CA SER A 194 8.28 -4.83 -17.20
C SER A 194 8.73 -3.37 -16.90
N PRO A 195 8.32 -2.37 -17.71
CA PRO A 195 9.04 -1.11 -17.90
C PRO A 195 9.04 -0.22 -16.66
N GLU A 196 9.91 0.80 -16.67
CA GLU A 196 10.05 1.80 -15.60
C GLU A 196 8.69 2.20 -15.00
N VAL A 197 8.62 2.14 -13.66
CA VAL A 197 7.44 2.57 -12.89
C VAL A 197 7.12 4.02 -13.29
N PRO A 198 5.90 4.33 -13.74
CA PRO A 198 5.55 5.67 -14.19
C PRO A 198 5.66 6.68 -13.06
N ALA A 199 6.00 7.92 -13.43
CA ALA A 199 5.97 9.03 -12.50
C ALA A 199 4.53 9.28 -12.01
N LEU A 200 4.39 9.58 -10.72
CA LEU A 200 3.12 9.90 -10.07
C LEU A 200 2.51 11.18 -10.63
N ARG A 201 3.32 12.12 -11.11
CA ARG A 201 2.86 13.39 -11.68
C ARG A 201 3.11 13.41 -13.18
N ALA A 202 2.18 14.02 -13.92
CA ALA A 202 2.37 14.24 -15.34
C ALA A 202 3.60 15.14 -15.56
N SER A 203 4.50 14.73 -16.45
CA SER A 203 5.51 15.64 -16.96
C SER A 203 4.75 16.76 -17.68
N GLY A 204 4.92 18.00 -17.23
CA GLY A 204 4.24 19.13 -17.85
C GLY A 204 4.54 19.15 -19.33
N GLY A 205 3.57 18.74 -20.14
CA GLY A 205 3.59 18.90 -21.58
C GLY A 205 3.53 20.40 -21.84
N GLY A 206 4.70 21.01 -22.04
CA GLY A 206 4.80 22.30 -22.68
C GLY A 206 4.04 22.21 -24.00
N SER A 207 3.06 23.12 -24.12
CA SER A 207 2.18 23.28 -25.28
C SER A 207 2.92 23.40 -26.60
#